data_AF-A0AAW0DSF7-F1
#
_entry.id   AF-A0AAW0DSF7-F1
#
_cell.length_a   1.000
_cell.length_b   1.000
_cell.length_c   1.000
_cell.angle_alpha   90.00
_cell.angle_beta   90.00
_cell.angle_gamma   90.00
#
_symmetry.space_group_name_H-M   'P 1'
#
loop_
_entity.id
_entity.type
_entity.pdbx_description
1 polymer ?
#
loop_
_entity_poly.entity_id
_entity_poly.type
_entity_poly.pdbx_seq_one_letter_code
_entity_poly.pdbx_strand_id
1 'polypeptide(L)'
;MTRQRTPLASPKPIGRTRSVSLDPTPSTEPQPESTSASASVTDVGELWMAYRRSLRKNDAVKEQRAKDIQKRLLKMGFKRRDWYIVKDMACVKRSNPLTDRGWATIQNQLVDAINQANMYNKEPLLESRVAMIRTAYSKYKERLPGMTWRTLPSHHVVQTLPSILHLKVSPDMPEYKVTQADFDTLFRDITKFQREVQAWLHNQKKGLLDDPSWSRDPNGWRYLFRRLALVMENRLLPDFTPGDPTFNMDLAVIEIKCYDCRTEFCGFSAWVRHFGPNYCKPKSKGGGKFRSEIRFSDMAALCVSRDGLDVISATVDDMDQKGSTFECGKCPFRGSWRDLIKHTHSVACPYSKYYIDRIFDVRDTRAMVLSVKERYDGKLEVIKIPGNCVTLSSDRKEWACNRCYEHVEERVSRQVVLDHLLVKHGVSGDANVPTDYFYANT
;
A
#
# COMPACT_ATOMS: atom_id res chain seq x y z
N MET A 1 34.47 -24.84 -32.85
CA MET A 1 34.67 -23.37 -32.83
C MET A 1 34.68 -22.90 -31.38
N THR A 2 35.86 -22.56 -30.87
CA THR A 2 36.07 -22.32 -29.42
C THR A 2 36.03 -20.82 -29.13
N ARG A 3 34.97 -20.33 -28.47
CA ARG A 3 34.89 -18.90 -28.09
C ARG A 3 35.71 -18.63 -26.83
N GLN A 4 36.82 -17.92 -27.00
CA GLN A 4 37.57 -17.32 -25.90
C GLN A 4 36.71 -16.27 -25.17
N ARG A 5 36.77 -16.24 -23.84
CA ARG A 5 36.14 -15.19 -23.01
C ARG A 5 37.13 -14.06 -22.76
N THR A 6 36.75 -12.84 -23.12
CA THR A 6 37.48 -11.61 -22.80
C THR A 6 37.35 -11.28 -21.30
N PRO A 7 38.41 -10.83 -20.59
CA PRO A 7 38.30 -10.40 -19.19
C PRO A 7 37.53 -9.07 -19.07
N LEU A 8 36.66 -8.95 -18.05
CA LEU A 8 36.11 -7.64 -17.66
C LEU A 8 37.15 -6.84 -16.88
N ALA A 9 37.33 -5.58 -17.24
CA ALA A 9 38.17 -4.64 -16.50
C ALA A 9 37.52 -4.24 -15.17
N SER A 10 38.32 -4.19 -14.10
CA SER A 10 37.88 -3.78 -12.76
C SER A 10 37.58 -2.26 -12.70
N PRO A 11 36.56 -1.81 -11.93
CA PRO A 11 36.30 -0.39 -11.74
C PRO A 11 37.41 0.30 -10.92
N LYS A 12 37.81 1.52 -11.32
CA LYS A 12 38.70 2.36 -10.50
C LYS A 12 37.96 2.90 -9.27
N PRO A 13 38.63 3.04 -8.10
CA PRO A 13 38.01 3.60 -6.91
C PRO A 13 37.70 5.10 -7.08
N ILE A 14 36.51 5.51 -6.65
CA ILE A 14 36.08 6.91 -6.62
C ILE A 14 36.77 7.63 -5.46
N GLY A 15 37.30 8.83 -5.72
CA GLY A 15 38.15 9.57 -4.79
C GLY A 15 37.42 10.05 -3.51
N ARG A 16 38.16 10.09 -2.40
CA ARG A 16 37.71 10.64 -1.11
C ARG A 16 37.21 12.07 -1.26
N THR A 17 36.01 12.35 -0.76
CA THR A 17 35.55 13.71 -0.49
C THR A 17 36.36 14.32 0.65
N ARG A 18 36.86 15.53 0.43
CA ARG A 18 37.71 16.28 1.36
C ARG A 18 36.81 16.90 2.45
N SER A 19 36.95 16.45 3.69
CA SER A 19 36.30 17.10 4.85
C SER A 19 36.94 18.47 5.10
N VAL A 20 36.16 19.54 4.97
CA VAL A 20 36.58 20.89 5.32
C VAL A 20 36.28 21.12 6.78
N SER A 21 37.32 21.20 7.61
CA SER A 21 37.21 21.70 8.98
C SER A 21 36.85 23.18 8.96
N LEU A 22 35.87 23.58 9.77
CA LEU A 22 35.57 24.97 10.06
C LEU A 22 36.17 25.32 11.42
N ASP A 23 37.27 26.06 11.42
CA ASP A 23 37.82 26.65 12.64
C ASP A 23 36.96 27.85 13.08
N PRO A 24 36.72 28.04 14.39
CA PRO A 24 35.97 29.17 14.90
C PRO A 24 36.85 30.43 14.94
N THR A 25 36.56 31.41 14.08
CA THR A 25 37.12 32.76 14.22
C THR A 25 36.65 33.42 15.53
N PRO A 26 37.54 34.03 16.32
CA PRO A 26 37.15 34.72 17.55
C PRO A 26 36.34 35.98 17.23
N SER A 27 35.14 36.06 17.77
CA SER A 27 34.28 37.25 17.70
C SER A 27 34.85 38.37 18.57
N THR A 28 35.49 39.35 17.96
CA THR A 28 35.88 40.61 18.61
C THR A 28 34.67 41.55 18.62
N GLU A 29 34.00 41.69 19.78
CA GLU A 29 32.97 42.73 19.95
C GLU A 29 33.63 44.11 19.99
N PRO A 30 33.24 45.04 19.09
CA PRO A 30 33.60 46.44 19.24
C PRO A 30 32.76 47.06 20.37
N GLN A 31 33.43 47.73 21.32
CA GLN A 31 32.77 48.58 22.31
C GLN A 31 31.96 49.68 21.62
N PRO A 32 30.79 50.09 22.18
CA PRO A 32 29.99 51.17 21.60
C PRO A 32 30.63 52.52 21.92
N GLU A 33 31.39 53.07 20.97
CA GLU A 33 31.78 54.49 21.02
C GLU A 33 30.51 55.36 20.96
N SER A 34 30.28 56.11 22.05
CA SER A 34 29.11 56.97 22.20
C SER A 34 29.25 58.28 21.42
N THR A 35 29.26 58.21 20.08
CA THR A 35 29.13 59.40 19.24
C THR A 35 27.72 59.97 19.39
N SER A 36 27.61 61.09 20.10
CA SER A 36 26.37 61.86 20.26
C SER A 36 25.99 62.57 18.96
N ALA A 37 25.56 61.79 17.96
CA ALA A 37 25.04 62.31 16.71
C ALA A 37 23.64 62.87 16.95
N SER A 38 23.54 64.20 17.10
CA SER A 38 22.27 64.92 17.04
C SER A 38 21.76 64.92 15.59
N ALA A 39 21.28 63.76 15.13
CA ALA A 39 20.58 63.64 13.86
C ALA A 39 19.36 64.57 13.91
N SER A 40 19.43 65.67 13.16
CA SER A 40 18.35 66.65 13.09
C SER A 40 17.05 65.97 12.66
N VAL A 41 15.91 66.43 13.18
CA VAL A 41 14.58 65.84 12.90
C VAL A 41 14.28 65.75 11.39
N THR A 42 14.90 66.62 10.59
CA THR A 42 14.88 66.61 9.11
C THR A 42 15.49 65.33 8.50
N ASP A 43 16.59 64.82 9.05
CA ASP A 43 17.34 63.67 8.50
C ASP A 43 16.54 62.35 8.61
N VAL A 44 15.88 62.13 9.75
CA VAL A 44 14.94 61.02 9.96
C VAL A 44 13.78 61.08 8.96
N GLY A 45 13.30 62.29 8.65
CA GLY A 45 12.26 62.53 7.65
C GLY A 45 12.70 62.15 6.23
N GLU A 46 13.92 62.52 5.84
CA GLU A 46 14.48 62.20 4.53
C GLU A 46 14.71 60.69 4.34
N LEU A 47 15.27 60.01 5.36
CA LEU A 47 15.44 58.56 5.37
C LEU A 47 14.09 57.83 5.24
N TRP A 48 13.05 58.25 5.96
CA TRP A 48 11.72 57.66 5.84
C TRP A 48 11.10 57.89 4.45
N MET A 49 11.28 59.08 3.86
CA MET A 49 10.82 59.37 2.50
C MET A 49 11.62 58.63 1.42
N ALA A 50 12.93 58.41 1.62
CA ALA A 50 13.74 57.54 0.78
C ALA A 50 13.26 56.07 0.86
N TYR A 51 13.00 55.56 2.06
CA TYR A 51 12.46 54.23 2.29
C TYR A 51 11.08 54.04 1.63
N ARG A 52 10.13 54.99 1.79
CA ARG A 52 8.83 54.92 1.10
C ARG A 52 8.95 54.99 -0.42
N ARG A 53 9.91 55.76 -0.97
CA ARG A 53 10.21 55.76 -2.41
C ARG A 53 10.76 54.40 -2.88
N SER A 54 11.60 53.74 -2.07
CA SER A 54 12.09 52.39 -2.33
C SER A 54 10.96 51.35 -2.32
N LEU A 55 10.09 51.37 -1.31
CA LEU A 55 8.91 50.49 -1.24
C LEU A 55 8.00 50.66 -2.46
N ARG A 56 7.63 51.89 -2.82
CA ARG A 56 6.80 52.18 -4.02
C ARG A 56 7.43 51.64 -5.31
N LYS A 57 8.75 51.78 -5.48
CA LYS A 57 9.48 51.19 -6.63
C LYS A 57 9.39 49.67 -6.63
N ASN A 58 9.63 49.03 -5.48
CA ASN A 58 9.53 47.57 -5.34
C ASN A 58 8.11 47.04 -5.62
N ASP A 59 7.08 47.75 -5.15
CA ASP A 59 5.69 47.35 -5.36
C ASP A 59 5.25 47.54 -6.82
N ALA A 60 5.70 48.60 -7.50
CA ALA A 60 5.50 48.75 -8.94
C ALA A 60 6.15 47.61 -9.75
N VAL A 61 7.36 47.16 -9.36
CA VAL A 61 8.02 46.01 -10.00
C VAL A 61 7.26 44.70 -9.74
N LYS A 62 6.76 44.48 -8.51
CA LYS A 62 5.90 43.31 -8.20
C LYS A 62 4.61 43.33 -9.02
N GLU A 63 3.97 44.49 -9.15
CA GLU A 63 2.72 44.62 -9.91
C GLU A 63 2.95 44.38 -11.40
N GLN A 64 4.01 44.93 -11.98
CA GLN A 64 4.36 44.66 -13.38
C GLN A 64 4.70 43.18 -13.61
N ARG A 65 5.51 42.58 -12.73
CA ARG A 65 5.80 41.14 -12.75
C ARG A 65 4.51 40.31 -12.69
N ALA A 66 3.56 40.68 -11.85
CA ALA A 66 2.27 40.01 -11.73
C ALA A 66 1.44 40.10 -13.03
N LYS A 67 1.38 41.30 -13.66
CA LYS A 67 0.75 41.50 -14.97
C LYS A 67 1.41 40.67 -16.07
N ASP A 68 2.74 40.57 -16.09
CA ASP A 68 3.48 39.77 -17.07
C ASP A 68 3.23 38.27 -16.91
N ILE A 69 3.19 37.77 -15.68
CA ILE A 69 2.83 36.38 -15.35
C ILE A 69 1.39 36.10 -15.78
N GLN A 70 0.44 36.97 -15.43
CA GLN A 70 -0.97 36.85 -15.83
C GLN A 70 -1.12 36.80 -17.36
N LYS A 71 -0.42 37.69 -18.08
CA LYS A 71 -0.43 37.74 -19.56
C LYS A 71 0.12 36.46 -20.18
N ARG A 72 1.19 35.87 -19.62
CA ARG A 72 1.73 34.57 -20.09
C ARG A 72 0.76 33.41 -19.81
N LEU A 73 0.13 33.36 -18.64
CA LEU A 73 -0.88 32.34 -18.32
C LEU A 73 -2.10 32.43 -19.26
N LEU A 74 -2.62 33.64 -19.54
CA LEU A 74 -3.69 33.83 -20.52
C LEU A 74 -3.27 33.38 -21.92
N LYS A 75 -2.02 33.65 -22.35
CA LYS A 75 -1.47 33.17 -23.63
C LYS A 75 -1.36 31.63 -23.70
N MET A 76 -1.22 30.94 -22.57
CA MET A 76 -1.26 29.48 -22.48
C MET A 76 -2.68 28.88 -22.44
N GLY A 77 -3.73 29.71 -22.51
CA GLY A 77 -5.12 29.25 -22.48
C GLY A 77 -5.76 29.15 -21.10
N PHE A 78 -5.06 29.54 -20.02
CA PHE A 78 -5.67 29.64 -18.70
C PHE A 78 -6.68 30.79 -18.65
N LYS A 79 -7.71 30.67 -17.82
CA LYS A 79 -8.81 31.63 -17.68
C LYS A 79 -8.43 32.72 -16.66
N ARG A 80 -9.07 33.90 -16.74
CA ARG A 80 -8.86 34.98 -15.75
C ARG A 80 -9.08 34.54 -14.29
N ARG A 81 -9.96 33.56 -14.04
CA ARG A 81 -10.16 32.98 -12.70
C ARG A 81 -8.94 32.23 -12.17
N ASP A 82 -8.17 31.59 -13.05
CA ASP A 82 -7.02 30.75 -12.67
C ASP A 82 -5.86 31.61 -12.12
N TRP A 83 -5.78 32.86 -12.56
CA TRP A 83 -4.87 33.86 -12.00
C TRP A 83 -5.08 34.09 -10.49
N TYR A 84 -6.33 34.07 -10.00
CA TYR A 84 -6.62 34.32 -8.58
C TYR A 84 -6.11 33.21 -7.66
N ILE A 85 -5.88 32.00 -8.19
CA ILE A 85 -5.25 30.88 -7.46
C ILE A 85 -3.78 31.19 -7.16
N VAL A 86 -3.08 31.84 -8.11
CA VAL A 86 -1.61 31.98 -8.08
C VAL A 86 -1.10 33.39 -7.76
N LYS A 87 -1.95 34.42 -7.86
CA LYS A 87 -1.57 35.83 -7.65
C LYS A 87 -0.84 36.08 -6.32
N ASP A 88 -1.14 35.26 -5.30
CA ASP A 88 -0.60 35.43 -3.95
C ASP A 88 0.67 34.61 -3.68
N MET A 89 1.11 33.76 -4.61
CA MET A 89 2.29 32.91 -4.44
C MET A 89 3.60 33.72 -4.35
N ALA A 90 4.53 33.24 -3.52
CA ALA A 90 5.82 33.89 -3.28
C ALA A 90 6.69 34.06 -4.54
N CYS A 91 6.52 33.20 -5.56
CA CYS A 91 7.22 33.31 -6.84
C CYS A 91 6.66 34.42 -7.77
N VAL A 92 5.40 34.81 -7.55
CA VAL A 92 4.72 35.94 -8.20
C VAL A 92 5.08 37.25 -7.52
N LYS A 93 5.07 37.31 -6.18
CA LYS A 93 5.33 38.52 -5.37
C LYS A 93 6.82 38.95 -5.25
N ARG A 94 7.73 38.42 -6.08
CA ARG A 94 9.16 38.80 -6.04
C ARG A 94 9.37 40.21 -6.60
N SER A 95 10.27 40.98 -5.99
CA SER A 95 10.64 42.36 -6.38
C SER A 95 11.57 42.46 -7.61
N ASN A 96 11.74 41.38 -8.38
CA ASN A 96 12.60 41.35 -9.56
C ASN A 96 11.73 41.22 -10.83
N PRO A 97 12.03 41.93 -11.94
CA PRO A 97 11.28 41.79 -13.20
C PRO A 97 11.17 40.34 -13.70
N LEU A 98 10.16 40.03 -14.51
CA LEU A 98 9.97 38.70 -15.10
C LEU A 98 10.88 38.52 -16.33
N THR A 99 12.03 37.89 -16.16
CA THR A 99 12.88 37.42 -17.28
C THR A 99 12.39 36.07 -17.81
N ASP A 100 12.74 35.70 -19.04
CA ASP A 100 12.36 34.40 -19.62
C ASP A 100 12.92 33.20 -18.84
N ARG A 101 14.15 33.29 -18.34
CA ARG A 101 14.73 32.29 -17.43
C ARG A 101 13.94 32.21 -16.12
N GLY A 102 13.52 33.37 -15.58
CA GLY A 102 12.69 33.44 -14.38
C GLY A 102 11.29 32.84 -14.61
N TRP A 103 10.72 33.04 -15.79
CA TRP A 103 9.46 32.42 -16.22
C TRP A 103 9.58 30.90 -16.32
N ALA A 104 10.56 30.38 -17.06
CA ALA A 104 10.78 28.94 -17.22
C ALA A 104 10.97 28.20 -15.87
N THR A 105 11.55 28.88 -14.88
CA THR A 105 11.73 28.34 -13.53
C THR A 105 10.40 28.24 -12.73
N ILE A 106 9.47 29.18 -12.92
CA ILE A 106 8.22 29.24 -12.14
C ILE A 106 7.01 28.63 -12.86
N GLN A 107 7.08 28.47 -14.19
CA GLN A 107 5.96 28.05 -15.03
C GLN A 107 5.30 26.76 -14.52
N ASN A 108 6.07 25.69 -14.30
CA ASN A 108 5.53 24.41 -13.84
C ASN A 108 4.84 24.55 -12.48
N GLN A 109 5.45 25.26 -11.53
CA GLN A 109 4.87 25.50 -10.20
C GLN A 109 3.52 26.24 -10.28
N LEU A 110 3.37 27.20 -11.19
CA LEU A 110 2.11 27.93 -11.42
C LEU A 110 1.06 27.02 -12.08
N VAL A 111 1.45 26.26 -13.09
CA VAL A 111 0.58 25.30 -13.80
C VAL A 111 0.08 24.22 -12.83
N ASP A 112 0.95 23.65 -12.01
CA ASP A 112 0.60 22.63 -11.02
C ASP A 112 -0.36 23.18 -9.97
N ALA A 113 -0.12 24.39 -9.45
CA ALA A 113 -1.02 25.04 -8.50
C ALA A 113 -2.42 25.32 -9.11
N ILE A 114 -2.47 25.81 -10.35
CA ILE A 114 -3.74 26.02 -11.09
C ILE A 114 -4.47 24.69 -11.32
N ASN A 115 -3.74 23.65 -11.74
CA ASN A 115 -4.31 22.32 -11.98
C ASN A 115 -4.85 21.71 -10.68
N GLN A 116 -4.09 21.78 -9.58
CA GLN A 116 -4.50 21.27 -8.28
C GLN A 116 -5.74 21.99 -7.74
N ALA A 117 -5.78 23.33 -7.80
CA ALA A 117 -6.96 24.10 -7.41
C ALA A 117 -8.17 23.84 -8.34
N ASN A 118 -7.95 23.66 -9.64
CA ASN A 118 -9.01 23.24 -10.56
C ASN A 118 -9.42 21.77 -10.36
N MET A 119 -8.62 20.90 -9.73
CA MET A 119 -9.05 19.57 -9.29
C MET A 119 -10.02 19.67 -8.10
N TYR A 120 -9.75 20.55 -7.12
CA TYR A 120 -10.70 20.81 -6.02
C TYR A 120 -12.02 21.38 -6.55
N ASN A 121 -11.99 22.36 -7.46
CA ASN A 121 -13.21 22.88 -8.11
C ASN A 121 -13.93 21.85 -9.02
N LYS A 122 -13.32 20.69 -9.28
CA LYS A 122 -13.91 19.56 -10.02
C LYS A 122 -14.38 18.44 -9.09
N GLU A 123 -14.39 18.61 -7.77
CA GLU A 123 -14.79 17.57 -6.82
C GLU A 123 -16.14 16.90 -7.18
N PRO A 124 -17.23 17.61 -7.49
CA PRO A 124 -18.49 16.96 -7.93
C PRO A 124 -18.37 16.16 -9.24
N LEU A 125 -17.53 16.60 -10.18
CA LEU A 125 -17.26 15.88 -11.43
C LEU A 125 -16.42 14.62 -11.18
N LEU A 126 -15.43 14.72 -10.29
CA LEU A 126 -14.58 13.59 -9.91
C LEU A 126 -15.40 12.56 -9.11
N GLU A 127 -16.27 12.97 -8.20
CA GLU A 127 -17.22 12.11 -7.49
C GLU A 127 -18.17 11.40 -8.46
N SER A 128 -18.77 12.15 -9.39
CA SER A 128 -19.64 11.59 -10.44
C SER A 128 -18.90 10.53 -11.27
N ARG A 129 -17.66 10.79 -11.70
CA ARG A 129 -16.84 9.82 -12.42
C ARG A 129 -16.38 8.64 -11.55
N VAL A 130 -16.15 8.85 -10.25
CA VAL A 130 -15.88 7.75 -9.31
C VAL A 130 -17.10 6.84 -9.16
N ALA A 131 -18.32 7.38 -9.15
CA ALA A 131 -19.54 6.59 -9.21
C ALA A 131 -19.63 5.81 -10.53
N MET A 132 -19.36 6.45 -11.69
CA MET A 132 -19.35 5.75 -12.99
C MET A 132 -18.33 4.60 -13.05
N ILE A 133 -17.10 4.83 -12.56
CA ILE A 133 -16.05 3.81 -12.46
C ILE A 133 -16.51 2.66 -11.55
N ARG A 134 -17.14 2.97 -10.40
CA ARG A 134 -17.66 1.95 -9.49
C ARG A 134 -18.71 1.08 -10.17
N THR A 135 -19.70 1.69 -10.83
CA THR A 135 -20.75 0.99 -11.57
C THR A 135 -20.18 0.13 -12.70
N ALA A 136 -19.28 0.67 -13.53
CA ALA A 136 -18.68 -0.06 -14.64
C ALA A 136 -17.83 -1.24 -14.15
N TYR A 137 -17.07 -1.04 -13.07
CA TYR A 137 -16.18 -2.05 -12.52
C TYR A 137 -16.93 -3.17 -11.79
N SER A 138 -18.02 -2.88 -11.07
CA SER A 138 -18.87 -3.92 -10.48
C SER A 138 -19.52 -4.79 -11.57
N LYS A 139 -20.09 -4.17 -12.62
CA LYS A 139 -20.57 -4.87 -13.83
C LYS A 139 -19.49 -5.68 -14.54
N TYR A 140 -18.22 -5.32 -14.40
CA TYR A 140 -17.10 -6.12 -14.92
C TYR A 140 -16.83 -7.35 -14.03
N LYS A 141 -16.76 -7.18 -12.71
CA LYS A 141 -16.60 -8.30 -11.77
C LYS A 141 -17.72 -9.34 -11.89
N GLU A 142 -18.96 -8.90 -12.06
CA GLU A 142 -20.14 -9.75 -12.26
C GLU A 142 -20.07 -10.62 -13.52
N ARG A 143 -19.30 -10.22 -14.54
CA ARG A 143 -19.12 -10.98 -15.80
C ARG A 143 -17.96 -11.97 -15.75
N LEU A 144 -17.18 -12.00 -14.67
CA LEU A 144 -16.01 -12.87 -14.56
C LEU A 144 -16.38 -14.25 -13.98
N PRO A 145 -15.84 -15.34 -14.55
CA PRO A 145 -16.15 -16.68 -14.07
C PRO A 145 -15.46 -16.98 -12.73
N GLY A 146 -16.24 -17.53 -11.79
CA GLY A 146 -15.75 -18.04 -10.51
C GLY A 146 -14.95 -17.01 -9.70
N MET A 147 -13.84 -17.45 -9.12
CA MET A 147 -13.05 -16.65 -8.16
C MET A 147 -12.05 -15.69 -8.82
N THR A 148 -12.00 -15.60 -10.16
CA THR A 148 -11.01 -14.80 -10.88
C THR A 148 -11.03 -13.33 -10.47
N TRP A 149 -12.20 -12.79 -10.11
CA TRP A 149 -12.38 -11.42 -9.63
C TRP A 149 -11.63 -11.12 -8.31
N ARG A 150 -11.31 -12.13 -7.48
CA ARG A 150 -10.61 -11.95 -6.19
C ARG A 150 -9.18 -11.43 -6.33
N THR A 151 -8.56 -11.76 -7.46
CA THR A 151 -7.19 -11.34 -7.82
C THR A 151 -7.14 -9.88 -8.25
N LEU A 152 -8.31 -9.26 -8.49
CA LEU A 152 -8.38 -7.91 -8.99
C LEU A 152 -8.21 -6.87 -7.86
N PRO A 153 -7.63 -5.70 -8.19
CA PRO A 153 -7.55 -4.57 -7.27
C PRO A 153 -8.91 -4.08 -6.74
N SER A 154 -8.87 -3.39 -5.59
CA SER A 154 -10.04 -2.70 -5.05
C SER A 154 -10.54 -1.60 -6.01
N HIS A 155 -11.79 -1.17 -5.81
CA HIS A 155 -12.37 -0.03 -6.55
C HIS A 155 -11.57 1.27 -6.41
N HIS A 156 -10.74 1.44 -5.38
CA HIS A 156 -9.87 2.61 -5.25
C HIS A 156 -8.60 2.48 -6.08
N VAL A 157 -7.94 1.31 -6.04
CA VAL A 157 -6.74 1.05 -6.84
C VAL A 157 -7.07 1.07 -8.35
N VAL A 158 -8.24 0.58 -8.75
CA VAL A 158 -8.68 0.67 -10.15
C VAL A 158 -8.75 2.11 -10.65
N GLN A 159 -9.12 3.08 -9.80
CA GLN A 159 -9.13 4.50 -10.16
C GLN A 159 -7.73 5.10 -10.42
N THR A 160 -6.66 4.39 -10.03
CA THR A 160 -5.26 4.82 -10.27
C THR A 160 -4.58 4.03 -11.38
N LEU A 161 -5.28 3.09 -12.04
CA LEU A 161 -4.75 2.40 -13.22
C LEU A 161 -4.67 3.39 -14.41
N PRO A 162 -3.64 3.35 -15.27
CA PRO A 162 -3.37 4.40 -16.24
C PRO A 162 -4.55 4.81 -17.12
N SER A 163 -5.27 3.86 -17.75
CA SER A 163 -6.39 4.21 -18.63
C SER A 163 -7.61 4.73 -17.87
N ILE A 164 -7.87 4.20 -16.66
CA ILE A 164 -8.97 4.67 -15.81
C ILE A 164 -8.67 6.07 -15.28
N LEU A 165 -7.45 6.30 -14.79
CA LEU A 165 -7.01 7.57 -14.25
C LEU A 165 -7.06 8.66 -15.31
N HIS A 166 -6.65 8.36 -16.55
CA HIS A 166 -6.78 9.26 -17.70
C HIS A 166 -8.23 9.73 -17.87
N LEU A 167 -9.19 8.81 -18.09
CA LEU A 167 -10.62 9.16 -18.20
C LEU A 167 -11.17 9.86 -16.96
N LYS A 168 -10.73 9.47 -15.76
CA LYS A 168 -11.14 10.10 -14.50
C LYS A 168 -10.76 11.57 -14.44
N VAL A 169 -9.58 11.97 -14.95
CA VAL A 169 -9.09 13.36 -14.85
C VAL A 169 -9.24 14.20 -16.13
N SER A 170 -9.58 13.59 -17.27
CA SER A 170 -9.80 14.28 -18.55
C SER A 170 -10.69 15.52 -18.40
N PRO A 171 -10.42 16.64 -19.08
CA PRO A 171 -11.34 17.78 -19.07
C PRO A 171 -12.69 17.35 -19.68
N ASP A 172 -13.81 17.77 -19.07
CA ASP A 172 -15.08 17.81 -19.79
C ASP A 172 -15.01 19.00 -20.76
N MET A 173 -15.02 18.70 -22.05
CA MET A 173 -15.08 19.66 -23.15
C MET A 173 -16.47 19.59 -23.80
N PRO A 174 -16.99 20.69 -24.41
CA PRO A 174 -18.29 20.66 -25.09
C PRO A 174 -18.40 19.56 -26.15
N GLU A 175 -17.30 19.26 -26.83
CA GLU A 175 -17.18 18.27 -27.90
C GLU A 175 -16.90 16.85 -27.39
N TYR A 176 -16.38 16.72 -26.17
CA TYR A 176 -16.01 15.46 -25.55
C TYR A 176 -16.27 15.49 -24.03
N LYS A 177 -17.41 14.93 -23.64
CA LYS A 177 -17.81 14.72 -22.24
C LYS A 177 -17.60 13.26 -21.89
N VAL A 178 -16.91 12.98 -20.78
CA VAL A 178 -16.72 11.60 -20.30
C VAL A 178 -18.04 11.07 -19.75
N THR A 179 -18.45 9.89 -20.21
CA THR A 179 -19.71 9.24 -19.88
C THR A 179 -19.51 7.87 -19.24
N GLN A 180 -20.59 7.25 -18.76
CA GLN A 180 -20.62 5.85 -18.34
C GLN A 180 -20.14 4.91 -19.46
N ALA A 181 -20.47 5.21 -20.72
CA ALA A 181 -20.16 4.35 -21.86
C ALA A 181 -18.65 4.26 -22.15
N ASP A 182 -17.87 5.30 -21.83
CA ASP A 182 -16.41 5.30 -21.96
C ASP A 182 -15.77 4.32 -20.97
N PHE A 183 -16.20 4.35 -19.70
CA PHE A 183 -15.76 3.39 -18.68
C PHE A 183 -16.24 1.97 -19.02
N ASP A 184 -17.51 1.79 -19.37
CA ASP A 184 -18.05 0.49 -19.76
C ASP A 184 -17.30 -0.09 -20.98
N THR A 185 -16.82 0.74 -21.91
CA THR A 185 -16.01 0.32 -23.07
C THR A 185 -14.59 -0.10 -22.66
N LEU A 186 -13.95 0.66 -21.76
CA LEU A 186 -12.65 0.28 -21.20
C LEU A 186 -12.73 -1.08 -20.46
N PHE A 187 -13.79 -1.30 -19.67
CA PHE A 187 -14.04 -2.59 -19.01
C PHE A 187 -14.69 -3.66 -19.93
N ARG A 188 -14.94 -3.37 -21.21
CA ARG A 188 -15.25 -4.37 -22.26
C ARG A 188 -13.99 -4.84 -22.98
N ASP A 189 -12.96 -4.00 -23.10
CA ASP A 189 -11.63 -4.41 -23.55
C ASP A 189 -10.90 -5.17 -22.42
N ILE A 190 -11.32 -6.43 -22.23
CA ILE A 190 -10.78 -7.34 -21.22
C ILE A 190 -9.25 -7.43 -21.35
N THR A 191 -8.73 -7.54 -22.57
CA THR A 191 -7.29 -7.69 -22.84
C THR A 191 -6.48 -6.45 -22.44
N LYS A 192 -6.99 -5.24 -22.66
CA LYS A 192 -6.33 -4.01 -22.20
C LYS A 192 -6.44 -3.85 -20.69
N PHE A 193 -7.63 -4.00 -20.12
CA PHE A 193 -7.82 -3.83 -18.67
C PHE A 193 -7.03 -4.87 -17.86
N GLN A 194 -7.07 -6.15 -18.25
CA GLN A 194 -6.30 -7.20 -17.58
C GLN A 194 -4.79 -6.97 -17.68
N ARG A 195 -4.26 -6.45 -18.80
CA ARG A 195 -2.84 -6.07 -18.88
C ARG A 195 -2.45 -4.99 -17.88
N GLU A 196 -3.27 -3.96 -17.69
CA GLU A 196 -3.01 -2.94 -16.66
C GLU A 196 -3.09 -3.51 -15.24
N VAL A 197 -4.06 -4.40 -14.96
CA VAL A 197 -4.16 -5.10 -13.68
C VAL A 197 -2.96 -6.01 -13.43
N GLN A 198 -2.54 -6.83 -14.41
CA GLN A 198 -1.40 -7.74 -14.25
C GLN A 198 -0.07 -6.98 -14.13
N ALA A 199 0.11 -5.89 -14.89
CA ALA A 199 1.27 -5.00 -14.70
C ALA A 199 1.27 -4.37 -13.30
N TRP A 200 0.11 -3.93 -12.79
CA TRP A 200 0.00 -3.42 -11.42
C TRP A 200 0.32 -4.50 -10.37
N LEU A 201 -0.27 -5.70 -10.47
CA LEU A 201 -0.01 -6.84 -9.59
C LEU A 201 1.46 -7.25 -9.60
N HIS A 202 2.07 -7.37 -10.78
CA HIS A 202 3.49 -7.66 -10.94
C HIS A 202 4.36 -6.60 -10.25
N ASN A 203 4.04 -5.31 -10.42
CA ASN A 203 4.75 -4.23 -9.74
C ASN A 203 4.57 -4.27 -8.21
N GLN A 204 3.43 -4.73 -7.68
CA GLN A 204 3.27 -4.95 -6.24
C GLN A 204 4.07 -6.16 -5.75
N LYS A 205 4.01 -7.31 -6.44
CA LYS A 205 4.82 -8.50 -6.11
C LYS A 205 6.31 -8.20 -6.15
N LYS A 206 6.76 -7.50 -7.19
CA LYS A 206 8.14 -7.02 -7.31
C LYS A 206 8.49 -6.03 -6.20
N GLY A 207 7.63 -5.05 -5.93
CA GLY A 207 7.85 -4.07 -4.86
C GLY A 207 7.95 -4.71 -3.47
N LEU A 208 7.23 -5.82 -3.22
CA LEU A 208 7.41 -6.67 -2.05
C LEU A 208 8.78 -7.34 -2.07
N LEU A 209 9.10 -8.12 -3.10
CA LEU A 209 10.32 -8.94 -3.18
C LEU A 209 11.61 -8.10 -3.23
N ASP A 210 11.55 -6.88 -3.78
CA ASP A 210 12.64 -5.90 -3.82
C ASP A 210 12.81 -5.12 -2.49
N ASP A 211 11.93 -5.28 -1.49
CA ASP A 211 12.03 -4.51 -0.24
C ASP A 211 13.31 -4.92 0.54
N PRO A 212 14.20 -3.97 0.92
CA PRO A 212 15.44 -4.29 1.62
C PRO A 212 15.26 -4.96 2.99
N SER A 213 14.06 -4.98 3.56
CA SER A 213 13.76 -5.78 4.75
C SER A 213 13.99 -7.29 4.51
N TRP A 214 13.78 -7.79 3.30
CA TRP A 214 14.13 -9.17 2.92
C TRP A 214 15.63 -9.41 2.88
N SER A 215 16.41 -8.46 2.36
CA SER A 215 17.87 -8.61 2.25
C SER A 215 18.61 -8.41 3.56
N ARG A 216 17.93 -7.86 4.59
CA ARG A 216 18.48 -7.69 5.95
C ARG A 216 18.57 -8.98 6.74
N ASP A 217 17.76 -9.98 6.42
CA ASP A 217 18.07 -11.36 6.79
C ASP A 217 18.54 -12.12 5.53
N PRO A 218 19.85 -12.15 5.25
CA PRO A 218 20.38 -12.90 4.10
C PRO A 218 20.14 -14.42 4.19
N ASN A 219 19.60 -14.91 5.30
CA ASN A 219 19.13 -16.28 5.44
C ASN A 219 17.60 -16.42 5.42
N GLY A 220 16.76 -15.38 5.43
CA GLY A 220 15.32 -15.50 5.75
C GLY A 220 14.59 -16.65 5.04
N TRP A 221 14.75 -16.77 3.72
CA TRP A 221 14.24 -17.90 2.93
C TRP A 221 14.93 -19.24 3.23
N ARG A 222 16.26 -19.27 3.32
CA ARG A 222 17.03 -20.49 3.60
C ARG A 222 16.83 -20.99 5.04
N TYR A 223 16.55 -20.08 5.97
CA TYR A 223 16.23 -20.32 7.36
C TYR A 223 14.80 -20.85 7.48
N LEU A 224 13.84 -20.24 6.77
CA LEU A 224 12.51 -20.83 6.55
C LEU A 224 12.63 -22.26 6.02
N PHE A 225 13.30 -22.47 4.88
CA PHE A 225 13.36 -23.79 4.27
C PHE A 225 14.09 -24.79 5.18
N ARG A 226 15.14 -24.39 5.92
CA ARG A 226 15.72 -25.25 6.96
C ARG A 226 14.72 -25.60 8.06
N ARG A 227 13.90 -24.66 8.53
CA ARG A 227 12.86 -24.91 9.56
C ARG A 227 11.70 -25.74 9.04
N LEU A 228 11.27 -25.53 7.80
CA LEU A 228 10.29 -26.39 7.13
C LEU A 228 10.85 -27.80 6.91
N ALA A 229 12.11 -27.96 6.53
CA ALA A 229 12.74 -29.28 6.39
C ALA A 229 12.78 -30.06 7.73
N LEU A 230 12.95 -29.37 8.86
CA LEU A 230 12.84 -29.96 10.20
C LEU A 230 11.40 -30.39 10.54
N VAL A 231 10.38 -29.68 10.05
CA VAL A 231 8.96 -30.04 10.23
C VAL A 231 8.50 -31.11 9.22
N MET A 232 9.09 -31.14 8.02
CA MET A 232 8.69 -31.96 6.87
C MET A 232 9.61 -33.17 6.62
N GLU A 233 10.21 -33.72 7.69
CA GLU A 233 10.98 -34.97 7.66
C GLU A 233 12.05 -35.03 6.54
N ASN A 234 12.85 -33.97 6.38
CA ASN A 234 13.92 -33.86 5.37
C ASN A 234 13.48 -33.94 3.89
N ARG A 235 12.22 -33.61 3.56
CA ARG A 235 11.85 -33.37 2.14
C ARG A 235 12.75 -32.29 1.52
N LEU A 236 13.28 -32.58 0.33
CA LEU A 236 14.01 -31.60 -0.48
C LEU A 236 13.06 -30.48 -0.88
N LEU A 237 13.33 -29.28 -0.37
CA LEU A 237 12.54 -28.10 -0.69
C LEU A 237 13.02 -27.51 -2.02
N PRO A 238 12.13 -27.03 -2.90
CA PRO A 238 12.54 -26.36 -4.13
C PRO A 238 13.41 -25.14 -3.80
N ASP A 239 14.49 -24.93 -4.54
CA ASP A 239 15.38 -23.77 -4.35
C ASP A 239 14.73 -22.51 -4.94
N PHE A 240 13.71 -22.00 -4.25
CA PHE A 240 12.97 -20.80 -4.65
C PHE A 240 13.87 -19.57 -4.55
N THR A 241 14.37 -19.10 -5.70
CA THR A 241 15.08 -17.83 -5.78
C THR A 241 14.11 -16.65 -5.63
N PRO A 242 14.43 -15.62 -4.82
CA PRO A 242 13.63 -14.39 -4.78
C PRO A 242 13.46 -13.80 -6.18
N GLY A 243 12.21 -13.61 -6.61
CA GLY A 243 11.86 -13.19 -7.97
C GLY A 243 11.44 -14.32 -8.92
N ASP A 244 11.43 -15.58 -8.48
CA ASP A 244 10.84 -16.68 -9.25
C ASP A 244 9.35 -16.41 -9.55
N PRO A 245 8.93 -16.34 -10.84
CA PRO A 245 7.54 -16.05 -11.20
C PRO A 245 6.57 -17.18 -10.83
N THR A 246 7.07 -18.39 -10.53
CA THR A 246 6.27 -19.52 -10.05
C THR A 246 5.96 -19.44 -8.56
N PHE A 247 6.64 -18.56 -7.81
CA PHE A 247 6.42 -18.47 -6.37
C PHE A 247 5.00 -17.98 -6.04
N ASN A 248 4.23 -18.85 -5.39
CA ASN A 248 2.87 -18.55 -4.96
C ASN A 248 2.88 -17.71 -3.67
N MET A 249 2.59 -16.41 -3.79
CA MET A 249 2.49 -15.52 -2.62
C MET A 249 1.18 -15.69 -1.82
N ASP A 250 0.32 -16.63 -2.20
CA ASP A 250 -0.92 -17.01 -1.50
C ASP A 250 -0.82 -18.36 -0.77
N LEU A 251 0.39 -18.89 -0.54
CA LEU A 251 0.59 -20.01 0.38
C LEU A 251 0.09 -19.65 1.78
N ALA A 252 -0.56 -20.61 2.45
CA ALA A 252 -1.10 -20.45 3.79
C ALA A 252 -0.05 -19.93 4.78
N VAL A 253 1.18 -20.45 4.70
CA VAL A 253 2.28 -20.07 5.60
C VAL A 253 2.77 -18.62 5.47
N ILE A 254 2.33 -17.88 4.44
CA ILE A 254 2.73 -16.51 4.18
C ILE A 254 1.80 -15.54 4.91
N GLU A 255 2.38 -14.77 5.80
CA GLU A 255 1.76 -13.60 6.40
C GLU A 255 2.38 -12.33 5.81
N ILE A 256 1.57 -11.33 5.52
CA ILE A 256 2.02 -10.01 5.10
C ILE A 256 1.53 -9.00 6.12
N LYS A 257 2.42 -8.18 6.68
CA LYS A 257 2.09 -7.14 7.65
C LYS A 257 2.20 -5.77 7.00
N CYS A 258 1.11 -5.01 6.93
CA CYS A 258 1.15 -3.64 6.41
C CYS A 258 1.72 -2.69 7.48
N TYR A 259 2.78 -1.93 7.16
CA TYR A 259 3.41 -1.04 8.15
C TYR A 259 2.57 0.20 8.48
N ASP A 260 1.69 0.65 7.59
CA ASP A 260 0.90 1.86 7.77
C ASP A 260 -0.27 1.68 8.78
N CYS A 261 -0.98 0.55 8.69
CA CYS A 261 -2.12 0.21 9.56
C CYS A 261 -1.79 -0.86 10.64
N ARG A 262 -0.67 -1.58 10.50
CA ARG A 262 -0.25 -2.73 11.32
C ARG A 262 -1.10 -4.01 11.22
N THR A 263 -2.12 -4.04 10.35
CA THR A 263 -2.89 -5.25 10.04
C THR A 263 -2.02 -6.31 9.37
N GLU A 264 -2.34 -7.58 9.65
CA GLU A 264 -1.67 -8.78 9.15
C GLU A 264 -2.65 -9.60 8.29
N PHE A 265 -2.16 -10.03 7.12
CA PHE A 265 -2.92 -10.70 6.07
C PHE A 265 -2.32 -12.07 5.80
N CYS A 266 -3.14 -13.12 5.78
CA CYS A 266 -2.71 -14.41 5.26
C CYS A 266 -2.81 -14.35 3.72
N GLY A 267 -1.67 -14.43 3.03
CA GLY A 267 -1.57 -14.39 1.56
C GLY A 267 -1.63 -13.00 0.90
N PHE A 268 -1.00 -12.92 -0.27
CA PHE A 268 -0.91 -11.73 -1.12
C PHE A 268 -2.26 -11.22 -1.64
N SER A 269 -3.19 -12.11 -2.00
CA SER A 269 -4.52 -11.75 -2.48
C SER A 269 -5.35 -11.05 -1.39
N ALA A 270 -5.18 -11.41 -0.11
CA ALA A 270 -5.80 -10.68 1.00
C ALA A 270 -5.17 -9.28 1.18
N TRP A 271 -3.83 -9.21 1.13
CA TRP A 271 -3.09 -7.95 1.20
C TRP A 271 -3.36 -6.99 0.02
N VAL A 272 -3.55 -7.51 -1.19
CA VAL A 272 -3.95 -6.71 -2.38
C VAL A 272 -5.31 -6.06 -2.19
N ARG A 273 -6.28 -6.77 -1.61
CA ARG A 273 -7.64 -6.22 -1.35
C ARG A 273 -7.66 -5.17 -0.25
N HIS A 274 -6.70 -5.21 0.68
CA HIS A 274 -6.55 -4.22 1.73
C HIS A 274 -6.23 -2.80 1.24
N PHE A 275 -5.76 -2.63 0.00
CA PHE A 275 -5.52 -1.30 -0.57
C PHE A 275 -6.82 -0.57 -0.89
N GLY A 276 -7.31 0.22 0.07
CA GLY A 276 -8.47 1.09 -0.13
C GLY A 276 -8.62 2.13 0.98
N PRO A 277 -9.34 3.23 0.73
CA PRO A 277 -9.44 4.38 1.63
C PRO A 277 -10.12 4.05 2.96
N ASN A 278 -10.88 2.95 2.97
CA ASN A 278 -11.63 2.44 4.12
C ASN A 278 -10.81 1.45 4.97
N TYR A 279 -9.72 0.88 4.44
CA TYR A 279 -8.97 -0.19 5.09
C TYR A 279 -7.54 0.22 5.47
N CYS A 280 -6.85 0.99 4.62
CA CYS A 280 -5.58 1.63 4.97
C CYS A 280 -5.35 2.94 4.24
N LYS A 281 -5.12 3.99 5.03
CA LYS A 281 -4.64 5.28 4.55
C LYS A 281 -3.11 5.29 4.71
N PRO A 282 -2.31 5.16 3.62
CA PRO A 282 -0.86 5.16 3.74
C PRO A 282 -0.39 6.46 4.38
N LYS A 283 0.44 6.38 5.41
CA LYS A 283 0.90 7.56 6.18
C LYS A 283 1.99 8.32 5.44
N SER A 284 2.68 7.66 4.51
CA SER A 284 3.68 8.28 3.64
C SER A 284 3.03 9.08 2.51
N LYS A 285 3.17 10.42 2.57
CA LYS A 285 2.79 11.34 1.49
C LYS A 285 3.59 11.16 0.18
N GLY A 286 4.58 10.25 0.14
CA GLY A 286 5.47 10.02 -1.00
C GLY A 286 5.18 8.72 -1.73
N GLY A 287 4.54 8.81 -2.90
CA GLY A 287 4.84 7.93 -4.03
C GLY A 287 4.48 6.44 -3.93
N GLY A 288 3.29 6.09 -3.41
CA GLY A 288 2.58 4.84 -3.76
C GLY A 288 3.21 3.49 -3.42
N LYS A 289 4.43 3.44 -2.88
CA LYS A 289 5.05 2.21 -2.36
C LYS A 289 4.53 1.96 -0.95
N PHE A 290 3.58 1.03 -0.85
CA PHE A 290 3.16 0.51 0.44
C PHE A 290 4.33 -0.22 1.09
N ARG A 291 4.60 0.08 2.35
CA ARG A 291 5.60 -0.63 3.13
C ARG A 291 4.92 -1.81 3.80
N SER A 292 5.48 -3.00 3.63
CA SER A 292 5.00 -4.20 4.30
C SER A 292 6.11 -5.20 4.54
N GLU A 293 5.94 -5.97 5.60
CA GLU A 293 6.84 -7.05 6.01
C GLU A 293 6.22 -8.37 5.56
N ILE A 294 6.93 -9.22 4.82
CA ILE A 294 6.51 -10.61 4.65
C ILE A 294 7.14 -11.44 5.76
N ARG A 295 6.31 -12.30 6.36
CA ARG A 295 6.67 -13.24 7.40
C ARG A 295 6.23 -14.63 6.98
N PHE A 296 6.94 -15.61 7.48
CA PHE A 296 6.50 -17.00 7.42
C PHE A 296 6.13 -17.45 8.82
N SER A 297 4.98 -18.11 8.90
CA SER A 297 4.35 -18.45 10.16
C SER A 297 4.55 -19.91 10.48
N ASP A 298 5.39 -20.19 11.48
CA ASP A 298 5.63 -21.56 11.95
C ASP A 298 4.32 -22.19 12.46
N MET A 299 3.47 -21.39 13.11
CA MET A 299 2.15 -21.83 13.55
C MET A 299 1.27 -22.20 12.36
N ALA A 300 1.29 -21.40 11.29
CA ALA A 300 0.57 -21.74 10.07
C ALA A 300 1.09 -23.04 9.44
N ALA A 301 2.41 -23.22 9.36
CA ALA A 301 3.03 -24.43 8.81
C ALA A 301 2.60 -25.69 9.57
N LEU A 302 2.57 -25.61 10.91
CA LEU A 302 2.07 -26.69 11.77
C LEU A 302 0.59 -26.97 11.53
N CYS A 303 -0.25 -25.95 11.37
CA CYS A 303 -1.68 -26.13 11.09
C CYS A 303 -1.94 -26.77 9.72
N VAL A 304 -1.22 -26.32 8.68
CA VAL A 304 -1.29 -26.86 7.32
C VAL A 304 -0.91 -28.35 7.32
N SER A 305 0.23 -28.68 7.93
CA SER A 305 0.68 -30.07 8.07
C SER A 305 -0.32 -30.93 8.89
N ARG A 306 -0.88 -30.38 9.97
CA ARG A 306 -1.92 -31.04 10.81
C ARG A 306 -3.19 -31.39 10.05
N ASP A 307 -3.63 -30.52 9.15
CA ASP A 307 -4.81 -30.75 8.31
C ASP A 307 -4.53 -31.69 7.12
N GLY A 308 -3.32 -32.25 7.03
CA GLY A 308 -2.90 -33.17 5.98
C GLY A 308 -2.70 -32.47 4.64
N LEU A 309 -2.32 -31.19 4.66
CA LEU A 309 -2.00 -30.38 3.48
C LEU A 309 -0.48 -30.19 3.35
N ASP A 310 0.01 -30.01 2.13
CA ASP A 310 1.44 -29.83 1.87
C ASP A 310 1.87 -28.37 2.07
N VAL A 311 2.83 -28.15 2.96
CA VAL A 311 3.20 -26.82 3.46
C VAL A 311 3.78 -25.91 2.38
N ILE A 312 4.34 -26.48 1.31
CA ILE A 312 4.93 -25.74 0.18
C ILE A 312 3.94 -25.42 -0.96
N SER A 313 2.74 -25.99 -0.97
CA SER A 313 1.74 -25.76 -2.02
C SER A 313 0.38 -25.31 -1.51
N ALA A 314 0.04 -25.63 -0.26
CA ALA A 314 -1.25 -25.30 0.34
C ALA A 314 -1.44 -23.80 0.42
N THR A 315 -2.52 -23.35 -0.20
CA THR A 315 -2.94 -21.97 -0.20
C THR A 315 -3.76 -21.64 1.04
N VAL A 316 -3.88 -20.34 1.28
CA VAL A 316 -4.83 -19.76 2.23
C VAL A 316 -6.26 -20.26 2.02
N ASP A 317 -6.69 -20.48 0.76
CA ASP A 317 -8.03 -20.96 0.42
C ASP A 317 -8.21 -22.46 0.76
N ASP A 318 -7.15 -23.29 0.66
CA ASP A 318 -7.19 -24.71 1.05
C ASP A 318 -7.40 -24.88 2.57
N MET A 319 -6.82 -23.98 3.39
CA MET A 319 -7.04 -23.96 4.84
C MET A 319 -8.46 -23.52 5.21
N ASP A 320 -9.00 -22.51 4.52
CA ASP A 320 -10.39 -22.10 4.71
C ASP A 320 -11.38 -23.21 4.28
N GLN A 321 -11.06 -23.98 3.22
CA GLN A 321 -11.85 -25.14 2.78
C GLN A 321 -11.88 -26.26 3.82
N LYS A 322 -10.77 -26.53 4.51
CA LYS A 322 -10.73 -27.54 5.59
C LYS A 322 -11.70 -27.21 6.72
N GLY A 323 -11.99 -25.92 6.94
CA GLY A 323 -12.89 -25.45 8.01
C GLY A 323 -12.40 -25.79 9.42
N SER A 324 -11.13 -26.17 9.57
CA SER A 324 -10.56 -26.60 10.84
C SER A 324 -10.61 -25.48 11.87
N THR A 325 -11.03 -25.84 13.09
CA THR A 325 -11.08 -24.95 14.25
C THR A 325 -9.93 -25.31 15.18
N PHE A 326 -9.22 -24.28 15.64
CA PHE A 326 -8.05 -24.40 16.49
C PHE A 326 -8.33 -23.78 17.86
N GLU A 327 -7.66 -24.28 18.90
CA GLU A 327 -7.75 -23.77 20.27
C GLU A 327 -6.35 -23.44 20.80
N CYS A 328 -6.24 -22.40 21.63
CA CYS A 328 -5.00 -22.08 22.30
C CYS A 328 -4.88 -22.88 23.59
N GLY A 329 -3.86 -23.73 23.73
CA GLY A 329 -3.62 -24.50 24.96
C GLY A 329 -3.24 -23.69 26.21
N LYS A 330 -3.32 -22.34 26.16
CA LYS A 330 -2.91 -21.42 27.23
C LYS A 330 -3.93 -20.33 27.58
N CYS A 331 -5.00 -20.16 26.81
CA CYS A 331 -6.06 -19.19 27.07
C CYS A 331 -7.36 -19.65 26.39
N PRO A 332 -8.54 -19.12 26.72
CA PRO A 332 -9.82 -19.57 26.14
C PRO A 332 -10.01 -19.14 24.67
N PHE A 333 -8.93 -18.83 23.94
CA PHE A 333 -9.00 -18.59 22.51
C PHE A 333 -9.35 -19.88 21.79
N ARG A 334 -10.32 -19.75 20.88
CA ARG A 334 -10.68 -20.74 19.88
C ARG A 334 -11.05 -19.97 18.61
N GLY A 335 -10.74 -20.50 17.43
CA GLY A 335 -10.92 -19.75 16.19
C GLY A 335 -10.67 -20.55 14.92
N SER A 336 -10.88 -19.93 13.77
CA SER A 336 -10.34 -20.43 12.50
C SER A 336 -8.81 -20.44 12.53
N TRP A 337 -8.18 -21.07 11.54
CA TRP A 337 -6.74 -20.97 11.32
C TRP A 337 -6.25 -19.51 11.19
N ARG A 338 -7.02 -18.64 10.52
CA ARG A 338 -6.69 -17.20 10.38
C ARG A 338 -6.81 -16.45 11.70
N ASP A 339 -7.81 -16.78 12.50
CA ASP A 339 -7.94 -16.26 13.86
C ASP A 339 -6.74 -16.70 14.72
N LEU A 340 -6.27 -17.94 14.58
CA LEU A 340 -5.12 -18.46 15.33
C LEU A 340 -3.86 -17.69 14.97
N ILE A 341 -3.61 -17.44 13.69
CA ILE A 341 -2.53 -16.56 13.22
C ILE A 341 -2.61 -15.18 13.89
N LYS A 342 -3.75 -14.50 13.76
CA LYS A 342 -3.98 -13.17 14.36
C LYS A 342 -3.83 -13.21 15.89
N HIS A 343 -4.22 -14.31 16.53
CA HIS A 343 -4.04 -14.56 17.96
C HIS A 343 -2.56 -14.72 18.35
N THR A 344 -1.76 -15.44 17.56
CA THR A 344 -0.33 -15.63 17.83
C THR A 344 0.52 -14.37 17.69
N HIS A 345 0.09 -13.37 16.93
CA HIS A 345 0.76 -12.05 16.88
C HIS A 345 0.16 -11.00 17.82
N SER A 346 -1.03 -11.27 18.36
CA SER A 346 -1.69 -10.34 19.27
C SER A 346 -0.99 -10.29 20.63
N VAL A 347 -0.81 -9.06 21.13
CA VAL A 347 -0.37 -8.80 22.52
C VAL A 347 -1.40 -9.30 23.55
N ALA A 348 -2.64 -9.55 23.13
CA ALA A 348 -3.69 -10.12 23.98
C ALA A 348 -3.45 -11.60 24.34
N CYS A 349 -2.55 -12.30 23.64
CA CYS A 349 -1.95 -13.52 24.17
C CYS A 349 -0.70 -13.12 24.96
N PRO A 350 -0.70 -13.15 26.31
CA PRO A 350 0.47 -12.74 27.10
C PRO A 350 1.73 -13.60 26.85
N TYR A 351 1.58 -14.72 26.15
CA TYR A 351 2.65 -15.65 25.80
C TYR A 351 3.15 -15.54 24.35
N SER A 352 2.47 -14.79 23.45
CA SER A 352 2.92 -14.63 22.05
C SER A 352 4.35 -14.12 21.96
N LYS A 353 4.67 -13.13 22.80
CA LYS A 353 5.98 -12.48 22.86
C LYS A 353 7.08 -13.35 23.49
N TYR A 354 6.73 -14.35 24.32
CA TYR A 354 7.70 -15.20 25.02
C TYR A 354 8.04 -16.51 24.30
N TYR A 355 7.18 -16.99 23.39
CA TYR A 355 7.40 -18.26 22.68
C TYR A 355 8.24 -18.10 21.41
N ILE A 356 8.16 -16.96 20.70
CA ILE A 356 9.02 -16.70 19.54
C ILE A 356 10.50 -16.75 19.97
N ASP A 357 10.85 -16.11 21.09
CA ASP A 357 12.24 -16.03 21.58
C ASP A 357 12.79 -17.34 22.21
N ARG A 358 11.95 -18.37 22.46
CA ARG A 358 12.39 -19.65 23.05
C ARG A 358 12.48 -20.83 22.09
N ILE A 359 12.03 -20.68 20.84
CA ILE A 359 12.22 -21.71 19.79
C ILE A 359 13.68 -21.72 19.28
N PHE A 360 14.52 -20.77 19.70
CA PHE A 360 15.86 -20.55 19.15
C PHE A 360 17.00 -21.43 19.70
N ASP A 361 16.79 -22.29 20.72
CA ASP A 361 17.81 -23.24 21.17
C ASP A 361 17.61 -24.63 20.52
N VAL A 362 18.13 -24.77 19.29
CA VAL A 362 17.90 -25.91 18.38
C VAL A 362 18.66 -27.19 18.81
N ARG A 363 19.05 -27.30 20.09
CA ARG A 363 19.61 -28.52 20.69
C ARG A 363 18.67 -29.23 21.66
N ASP A 364 17.57 -28.60 22.08
CA ASP A 364 16.54 -29.25 22.90
C ASP A 364 15.14 -28.91 22.38
N THR A 365 14.71 -29.58 21.30
CA THR A 365 13.36 -29.44 20.72
C THR A 365 12.30 -30.15 21.58
N ARG A 366 12.20 -29.76 22.86
CA ARG A 366 11.20 -30.21 23.83
C ARG A 366 10.28 -29.04 24.19
N ALA A 367 8.97 -29.23 23.98
CA ALA A 367 7.85 -28.32 24.33
C ALA A 367 7.80 -26.98 23.53
N MET A 368 6.67 -26.32 23.29
CA MET A 368 5.21 -26.57 23.42
C MET A 368 4.48 -25.49 22.55
N VAL A 369 3.15 -25.40 22.36
CA VAL A 369 1.96 -25.96 23.02
C VAL A 369 0.88 -26.28 21.97
N LEU A 370 0.10 -27.34 22.16
CA LEU A 370 -1.34 -27.42 21.81
C LEU A 370 -1.98 -28.39 22.82
N SER A 371 -2.94 -27.88 23.60
CA SER A 371 -3.44 -28.40 24.88
C SER A 371 -2.37 -28.74 25.96
N VAL A 372 -2.65 -28.40 27.23
CA VAL A 372 -1.89 -28.93 28.38
C VAL A 372 -2.84 -29.66 29.31
N LYS A 373 -2.90 -30.98 29.14
CA LYS A 373 -2.87 -31.89 30.28
C LYS A 373 -1.50 -32.56 30.26
N GLU A 374 -0.79 -32.45 31.38
CA GLU A 374 0.59 -32.94 31.48
C GLU A 374 0.63 -34.46 31.33
N ARG A 375 1.15 -34.94 30.20
CA ARG A 375 1.70 -36.30 30.05
C ARG A 375 3.05 -36.22 29.34
N TYR A 376 3.99 -37.02 29.84
CA TYR A 376 5.43 -36.85 29.62
C TYR A 376 5.96 -37.36 28.26
N ASP A 377 5.08 -37.77 27.35
CA ASP A 377 5.43 -38.68 26.24
C ASP A 377 5.62 -37.98 24.88
N GLY A 378 5.92 -36.68 24.87
CA GLY A 378 6.45 -35.97 23.69
C GLY A 378 5.52 -35.84 22.46
N LYS A 379 4.25 -36.26 22.55
CA LYS A 379 3.28 -36.20 21.45
C LYS A 379 2.43 -34.93 21.55
N LEU A 380 2.38 -34.19 20.44
CA LEU A 380 1.62 -32.95 20.31
C LEU A 380 0.15 -33.30 19.99
N GLU A 381 -0.78 -33.01 20.90
CA GLU A 381 -2.23 -33.21 20.67
C GLU A 381 -2.93 -31.88 20.39
N VAL A 382 -2.99 -31.53 19.09
CA VAL A 382 -4.14 -30.78 18.58
C VAL A 382 -5.35 -31.70 18.74
N ILE A 383 -6.21 -31.41 19.70
CA ILE A 383 -7.52 -32.05 19.78
C ILE A 383 -8.33 -31.48 18.62
N LYS A 384 -8.40 -32.22 17.51
CA LYS A 384 -9.37 -31.94 16.45
C LYS A 384 -10.75 -32.19 17.04
N ILE A 385 -11.41 -31.12 17.50
CA ILE A 385 -12.75 -31.22 18.07
C ILE A 385 -13.68 -31.73 16.97
N PRO A 386 -14.30 -32.93 17.12
CA PRO A 386 -15.19 -33.46 16.11
C PRO A 386 -16.38 -32.53 15.87
N GLY A 387 -17.00 -32.64 14.69
CA GLY A 387 -18.09 -31.77 14.26
C GLY A 387 -19.22 -31.67 15.30
N ASN A 388 -19.88 -30.51 15.33
CA ASN A 388 -21.01 -30.10 16.20
C ASN A 388 -20.66 -29.26 17.43
N CYS A 389 -19.39 -28.94 17.68
CA CYS A 389 -19.12 -27.79 18.54
C CYS A 389 -19.57 -26.50 17.84
N VAL A 390 -20.56 -25.82 18.43
CA VAL A 390 -21.09 -24.52 18.03
C VAL A 390 -19.97 -23.63 17.52
N THR A 391 -19.98 -23.37 16.21
CA THR A 391 -18.96 -22.56 15.53
C THR A 391 -18.83 -21.21 16.21
N LEU A 392 -17.61 -20.69 16.35
CA LEU A 392 -17.39 -19.37 16.91
C LEU A 392 -18.10 -18.30 16.07
N SER A 393 -19.27 -17.90 16.56
CA SER A 393 -20.21 -16.95 15.98
C SER A 393 -20.30 -17.03 14.46
N SER A 394 -21.30 -17.78 14.00
CA SER A 394 -21.89 -17.67 12.65
C SER A 394 -22.10 -16.22 12.20
N ASP A 395 -22.31 -15.33 13.17
CA ASP A 395 -22.76 -13.94 13.07
C ASP A 395 -21.61 -12.96 12.77
N ARG A 396 -20.36 -13.42 12.83
CA ARG A 396 -19.19 -12.61 12.43
C ARG A 396 -19.32 -12.14 10.99
N LYS A 397 -19.32 -10.82 10.80
CA LYS A 397 -19.35 -10.12 9.51
C LYS A 397 -18.00 -10.22 8.78
N GLU A 398 -17.64 -11.43 8.40
CA GLU A 398 -16.32 -11.79 7.86
C GLU A 398 -16.41 -12.56 6.54
N TRP A 399 -17.61 -12.87 6.05
CA TRP A 399 -17.84 -13.69 4.87
C TRP A 399 -18.40 -12.86 3.70
N ALA A 400 -18.08 -13.30 2.48
CA ALA A 400 -18.68 -12.79 1.24
C ALA A 400 -18.98 -13.91 0.24
N CYS A 401 -19.90 -13.64 -0.68
CA CYS A 401 -20.20 -14.55 -1.78
C CYS A 401 -18.97 -14.64 -2.72
N ASN A 402 -18.68 -15.82 -3.25
CA ASN A 402 -17.68 -16.01 -4.29
C ASN A 402 -18.27 -16.02 -5.71
N ARG A 403 -19.55 -16.42 -5.83
CA ARG A 403 -20.27 -16.51 -7.12
C ARG A 403 -20.67 -15.15 -7.69
N CYS A 404 -20.69 -14.09 -6.89
CA CYS A 404 -20.85 -12.71 -7.34
C CYS A 404 -20.15 -11.72 -6.39
N TYR A 405 -20.24 -10.41 -6.68
CA TYR A 405 -19.57 -9.36 -5.89
C TYR A 405 -20.32 -8.93 -4.61
N GLU A 406 -21.47 -9.54 -4.29
CA GLU A 406 -22.21 -9.17 -3.10
C GLU A 406 -21.48 -9.56 -1.80
N HIS A 407 -21.66 -8.70 -0.80
CA HIS A 407 -21.02 -8.75 0.52
C HIS A 407 -19.49 -8.61 0.56
N VAL A 408 -18.82 -8.30 -0.57
CA VAL A 408 -17.36 -8.15 -0.60
C VAL A 408 -16.89 -6.85 0.07
N GLU A 409 -17.63 -5.75 -0.12
CA GLU A 409 -17.35 -4.46 0.54
C GLU A 409 -17.99 -4.38 1.93
N GLU A 410 -19.26 -4.77 2.03
CA GLU A 410 -20.00 -4.90 3.28
C GLU A 410 -20.18 -6.38 3.64
N ARG A 411 -19.22 -6.88 4.42
CA ARG A 411 -19.15 -8.29 4.85
C ARG A 411 -20.35 -8.65 5.71
N VAL A 412 -20.78 -9.90 5.61
CA VAL A 412 -21.95 -10.42 6.35
C VAL A 412 -21.61 -11.70 7.11
N SER A 413 -22.57 -12.16 7.92
CA SER A 413 -22.48 -13.43 8.64
C SER A 413 -22.39 -14.60 7.68
N ARG A 414 -21.85 -15.74 8.11
CA ARG A 414 -21.77 -16.95 7.27
C ARG A 414 -23.17 -17.36 6.80
N GLN A 415 -24.16 -17.28 7.69
CA GLN A 415 -25.54 -17.63 7.37
C GLN A 415 -26.12 -16.74 6.27
N VAL A 416 -25.92 -15.42 6.33
CA VAL A 416 -26.43 -14.51 5.27
C VAL A 416 -25.78 -14.81 3.91
N VAL A 417 -24.50 -15.21 3.86
CA VAL A 417 -23.91 -15.65 2.58
C VAL A 417 -24.49 -16.98 2.09
N LEU A 418 -24.78 -17.93 2.99
CA LEU A 418 -25.43 -19.20 2.63
C LEU A 418 -26.87 -18.99 2.13
N ASP A 419 -27.63 -18.12 2.79
CA ASP A 419 -28.99 -17.74 2.38
C ASP A 419 -28.96 -17.02 1.01
N HIS A 420 -28.00 -16.12 0.81
CA HIS A 420 -27.73 -15.47 -0.48
C HIS A 420 -27.38 -16.48 -1.58
N LEU A 421 -26.52 -17.46 -1.28
CA LEU A 421 -26.13 -18.51 -2.22
C LEU A 421 -27.30 -19.40 -2.62
N LEU A 422 -28.17 -19.74 -1.68
CA LEU A 422 -29.39 -20.49 -1.93
C LEU A 422 -30.35 -19.68 -2.81
N VAL A 423 -30.65 -18.43 -2.43
CA VAL A 423 -31.65 -17.59 -3.10
C VAL A 423 -31.19 -17.07 -4.46
N LYS A 424 -29.97 -16.54 -4.57
CA LYS A 424 -29.47 -15.88 -5.79
C LYS A 424 -28.74 -16.82 -6.74
N HIS A 425 -28.14 -17.89 -6.22
CA HIS A 425 -27.29 -18.80 -7.01
C HIS A 425 -27.80 -20.24 -7.06
N GLY A 426 -28.88 -20.57 -6.35
CA GLY A 426 -29.46 -21.92 -6.34
C GLY A 426 -28.57 -22.98 -5.67
N VAL A 427 -27.57 -22.57 -4.89
CA VAL A 427 -26.62 -23.48 -4.25
C VAL A 427 -27.21 -23.96 -2.92
N SER A 428 -27.82 -25.15 -2.93
CA SER A 428 -28.40 -25.79 -1.75
C SER A 428 -27.46 -26.85 -1.15
N GLY A 429 -27.45 -26.94 0.19
CA GLY A 429 -26.77 -28.00 0.95
C GLY A 429 -25.24 -27.89 1.00
N ASP A 430 -24.58 -28.01 -0.15
CA ASP A 430 -23.14 -28.31 -0.27
C ASP A 430 -22.30 -27.10 -0.72
N ALA A 431 -22.64 -25.90 -0.24
CA ALA A 431 -21.84 -24.70 -0.52
C ALA A 431 -20.41 -24.87 0.03
N ASN A 432 -19.42 -24.78 -0.85
CA ASN A 432 -18.02 -25.06 -0.53
C ASN A 432 -17.17 -23.77 -0.45
N VAL A 433 -16.13 -23.80 0.38
CA VAL A 433 -15.10 -22.74 0.44
C VAL A 433 -13.87 -23.25 -0.34
N PRO A 434 -13.13 -22.42 -1.09
CA PRO A 434 -13.45 -21.06 -1.50
C PRO A 434 -14.57 -20.95 -2.56
N THR A 435 -15.01 -22.05 -3.16
CA THR A 435 -15.72 -22.08 -4.45
C THR A 435 -17.02 -21.26 -4.49
N ASP A 436 -17.84 -21.31 -3.45
CA ASP A 436 -19.16 -20.66 -3.37
C ASP A 436 -19.14 -19.40 -2.50
N TYR A 437 -18.39 -19.43 -1.40
CA TYR A 437 -18.18 -18.30 -0.48
C TYR A 437 -16.78 -18.35 0.13
N PHE A 438 -16.36 -17.26 0.75
CA PHE A 438 -15.03 -17.19 1.37
C PHE A 438 -14.93 -16.17 2.50
N TYR A 439 -13.84 -16.32 3.24
CA TYR A 439 -13.44 -15.42 4.29
C TYR A 439 -12.91 -14.12 3.68
N ALA A 440 -13.76 -13.09 3.69
CA ALA A 440 -13.49 -11.77 3.16
C ALA A 440 -12.78 -10.85 4.17
N ASN A 441 -12.50 -11.34 5.38
CA ASN A 441 -11.79 -10.55 6.38
C ASN A 441 -10.36 -10.23 5.94
N THR A 442 -10.04 -8.96 6.08
CA THR A 442 -8.69 -8.36 5.96
C THR A 442 -7.92 -8.62 7.25
#